data_AF-A0A3D8J7V4-F1
#
_entry.id   AF-A0A3D8J7V4-F1
#
_cell.length_a   1.000
_cell.length_b   1.000
_cell.length_c   1.000
_cell.angle_alpha   90.00
_cell.angle_beta   90.00
_cell.angle_gamma   90.00
#
_symmetry.space_group_name_H-M   'P 1'
#
loop_
_entity.id
_entity.type
_entity.pdbx_description
1 polymer ?
#
loop_
_entity_poly.entity_id
_entity_poly.type
_entity_poly.pdbx_seq_one_letter_code
_entity_poly.pdbx_strand_id
1 'polypeptide(L)'
;METLKTNNSLKLTSVAQNSSAGNLRGAESGEFSKLLKKSIDELNQAQETSDKALADMATGQVKDLHQAAIAIGKAETSMKLMLEVRNKAISAYKEILRTQI
;
A
#
# COMPACT_ATOMS: atom_id res chain seq x y z
N MET A 1 -64.20 -5.95 -26.14
CA MET A 1 -64.19 -7.00 -25.10
C MET A 1 -63.84 -8.31 -25.78
N GLU A 2 -62.58 -8.76 -25.72
CA GLU A 2 -62.17 -10.18 -25.83
C GLU A 2 -60.66 -10.23 -25.60
N THR A 3 -60.25 -10.69 -24.41
CA THR A 3 -59.70 -12.02 -24.07
C THR A 3 -58.17 -12.02 -23.98
N LEU A 4 -57.73 -12.05 -22.73
CA LEU A 4 -56.42 -12.51 -22.31
C LEU A 4 -56.20 -13.94 -22.83
N LYS A 5 -55.11 -14.16 -23.57
CA LYS A 5 -54.46 -15.47 -23.70
C LYS A 5 -52.99 -15.36 -23.31
N THR A 6 -52.76 -15.90 -22.12
CA THR A 6 -51.51 -16.37 -21.52
C THR A 6 -50.56 -17.00 -22.53
N ASN A 7 -49.30 -16.54 -22.53
CA ASN A 7 -48.11 -17.31 -22.94
C ASN A 7 -46.92 -16.71 -22.15
N ASN A 8 -46.80 -17.03 -20.87
CA ASN A 8 -45.88 -18.08 -20.40
C ASN A 8 -44.77 -18.47 -21.39
N SER A 9 -43.74 -17.63 -21.46
CA SER A 9 -42.38 -18.14 -21.40
C SER A 9 -41.55 -17.13 -20.61
N LEU A 10 -41.53 -17.30 -19.30
CA LEU A 10 -40.41 -16.82 -18.49
C LEU A 10 -39.15 -17.48 -19.06
N LYS A 11 -38.47 -16.78 -19.97
CA LYS A 11 -37.04 -17.00 -20.17
C LYS A 11 -36.35 -16.50 -18.91
N LEU A 12 -36.40 -17.33 -17.88
CA LEU A 12 -35.36 -17.44 -16.89
C LEU A 12 -34.12 -17.94 -17.66
N THR A 13 -33.48 -17.03 -18.41
CA THR A 13 -32.11 -17.23 -18.83
C THR A 13 -31.33 -17.24 -17.54
N SER A 14 -31.01 -18.45 -17.12
CA SER A 14 -30.03 -18.79 -16.13
C SER A 14 -28.82 -17.87 -16.27
N VAL A 15 -28.69 -16.92 -15.36
CA VAL A 15 -27.39 -16.45 -14.90
C VAL A 15 -26.83 -17.59 -14.02
N ALA A 16 -26.62 -18.74 -14.67
CA ALA A 16 -25.80 -19.78 -14.10
C ALA A 16 -24.39 -19.20 -14.01
N GLN A 17 -23.92 -19.11 -12.78
CA GLN A 17 -22.53 -19.32 -12.44
C GLN A 17 -21.56 -18.30 -13.04
N ASN A 18 -21.53 -17.10 -12.46
CA ASN A 18 -20.22 -16.56 -12.09
C ASN A 18 -19.95 -16.88 -10.61
N SER A 19 -19.70 -18.17 -10.38
CA SER A 19 -19.05 -18.65 -9.16
C SER A 19 -17.59 -18.21 -9.20
N SER A 20 -17.34 -16.94 -8.90
CA SER A 20 -16.01 -16.47 -8.49
C SER A 20 -15.94 -16.35 -6.96
N ALA A 21 -16.53 -17.33 -6.27
CA ALA A 21 -16.28 -17.61 -4.85
C ALA A 21 -15.10 -18.61 -4.74
N GLY A 22 -13.98 -18.28 -5.38
CA GLY A 22 -12.89 -19.22 -5.57
C GLY A 22 -11.59 -18.55 -5.99
N ASN A 23 -11.17 -17.47 -5.30
CA ASN A 23 -9.75 -17.09 -5.28
C ASN A 23 -9.33 -16.14 -4.14
N LEU A 24 -10.04 -16.14 -3.00
CA LEU A 24 -9.65 -15.35 -1.82
C LEU A 24 -8.57 -16.04 -0.94
N ARG A 25 -7.93 -17.11 -1.41
CA ARG A 25 -6.97 -17.92 -0.61
C ARG A 25 -5.52 -17.89 -1.13
N GLY A 26 -5.17 -16.95 -2.01
CA GLY A 26 -3.81 -16.91 -2.59
C GLY A 26 -3.29 -15.54 -3.05
N ALA A 27 -4.08 -14.46 -2.97
CA ALA A 27 -3.64 -13.13 -3.41
C ALA A 27 -2.92 -12.32 -2.30
N GLU A 28 -3.17 -12.62 -1.02
CA GLU A 28 -2.75 -11.75 0.09
C GLU A 28 -1.27 -11.90 0.48
N SER A 29 -0.62 -13.01 0.13
CA SER A 29 0.76 -13.32 0.56
C SER A 29 1.82 -12.38 -0.03
N GLY A 30 1.50 -11.66 -1.12
CA GLY A 30 2.42 -10.77 -1.82
C GLY A 30 2.09 -9.28 -1.74
N GLU A 31 0.85 -8.90 -1.42
CA GLU A 31 0.42 -7.51 -1.45
C GLU A 31 1.11 -6.66 -0.38
N PHE A 32 1.26 -7.19 0.83
CA PHE A 32 1.99 -6.49 1.89
C PHE A 32 3.46 -6.27 1.53
N SER A 33 4.14 -7.29 0.97
CA SER A 33 5.54 -7.17 0.55
C SER A 33 5.71 -6.13 -0.56
N LYS A 34 4.78 -6.10 -1.54
CA LYS A 34 4.77 -5.11 -2.61
C LYS A 34 4.51 -3.69 -2.08
N LEU A 35 3.56 -3.53 -1.16
CA LEU A 35 3.29 -2.25 -0.51
C LEU A 35 4.51 -1.77 0.29
N LEU A 36 5.10 -2.66 1.10
CA LEU A 36 6.28 -2.34 1.89
C LEU A 36 7.45 -1.93 1.02
N LYS A 37 7.71 -2.68 -0.07
CA LYS A 37 8.75 -2.31 -1.05
C LYS A 37 8.49 -0.93 -1.64
N LYS A 38 7.25 -0.65 -2.05
CA LYS A 38 6.86 0.67 -2.57
C LYS A 38 7.11 1.77 -1.54
N SER A 39 6.73 1.57 -0.28
CA SER A 39 6.96 2.55 0.79
C SER A 39 8.45 2.79 1.07
N ILE A 40 9.30 1.77 0.95
CA ILE A 40 10.76 1.92 1.05
C ILE A 40 11.30 2.74 -0.13
N ASP A 41 10.85 2.44 -1.34
CA ASP A 41 11.27 3.16 -2.56
C ASP A 41 10.85 4.65 -2.47
N GLU A 42 9.62 4.93 -2.01
CA GLU A 42 9.12 6.29 -1.77
C GLU A 42 9.91 7.02 -0.68
N LEU A 43 10.30 6.31 0.39
CA LEU A 43 11.11 6.88 1.45
C LEU A 43 12.50 7.25 0.97
N ASN A 44 13.14 6.41 0.14
CA ASN A 44 14.44 6.74 -0.46
C ASN A 44 14.34 8.01 -1.30
N GLN A 45 13.30 8.13 -2.12
CA GLN A 45 13.07 9.32 -2.92
C GLN A 45 12.82 10.58 -2.06
N ALA A 46 12.06 10.43 -0.97
CA ALA A 46 11.84 11.51 -0.02
C ALA A 46 13.13 11.95 0.69
N GLN A 47 14.02 11.00 1.01
CA GLN A 47 15.33 11.28 1.59
C GLN A 47 16.21 12.06 0.61
N GLU A 48 16.39 11.60 -0.63
CA GLU A 48 17.18 12.30 -1.64
C GLU A 48 16.68 13.72 -1.89
N THR A 49 15.35 13.90 -1.93
CA THR A 49 14.74 15.22 -2.08
C THR A 49 15.04 16.13 -0.88
N SER A 50 15.02 15.56 0.33
CA SER A 50 15.30 16.29 1.57
C SER A 50 16.77 16.68 1.68
N ASP A 51 17.68 15.80 1.28
CA ASP A 51 19.12 16.08 1.25
C ASP A 51 19.45 17.22 0.28
N LYS A 52 18.80 17.22 -0.89
CA LYS A 52 18.91 18.33 -1.84
C LYS A 52 18.34 19.63 -1.27
N ALA A 53 17.15 19.57 -0.66
CA ALA A 53 16.52 20.73 -0.03
C ALA A 53 17.38 21.30 1.11
N LEU A 54 18.04 20.43 1.90
CA LEU A 54 19.01 20.82 2.93
C LEU A 54 20.21 21.55 2.32
N ALA A 55 20.78 21.01 1.23
CA ALA A 55 21.90 21.64 0.53
C ALA A 55 21.52 23.00 -0.07
N ASP A 56 20.36 23.11 -0.71
CA ASP A 56 19.85 24.35 -1.28
C ASP A 56 19.55 25.39 -0.19
N MET A 57 19.10 24.94 0.98
CA MET A 57 18.85 25.80 2.14
C MET A 57 20.14 26.29 2.79
N ALA A 58 21.15 25.42 2.93
CA ALA A 58 22.47 25.78 3.47
C ALA A 58 23.24 26.74 2.57
N THR A 59 23.04 26.65 1.26
CA THR A 59 23.66 27.54 0.25
C THR A 59 22.87 28.82 0.00
N GLY A 60 21.69 28.98 0.64
CA GLY A 60 20.82 30.15 0.47
C GLY A 60 20.09 30.22 -0.87
N GLN A 61 20.06 29.13 -1.64
CA GLN A 61 19.40 29.05 -2.95
C GLN A 61 17.92 28.63 -2.87
N VAL A 62 17.43 28.26 -1.68
CA VAL A 62 16.06 27.79 -1.50
C VAL A 62 15.08 28.97 -1.58
N LYS A 63 14.17 28.93 -2.56
CA LYS A 63 13.10 29.93 -2.74
C LYS A 63 11.98 29.80 -1.70
N ASP A 64 11.77 28.60 -1.17
CA ASP A 64 10.67 28.29 -0.27
C ASP A 64 11.17 27.44 0.91
N LEU A 65 11.72 28.12 1.93
CA LEU A 65 12.24 27.47 3.13
C LEU A 65 11.17 26.65 3.85
N HIS A 66 9.91 27.08 3.82
CA HIS A 66 8.82 26.38 4.49
C HIS A 66 8.58 25.00 3.87
N GLN A 67 8.50 24.93 2.54
CA GLN A 67 8.33 23.65 1.85
C GLN A 67 9.55 22.74 2.02
N ALA A 68 10.76 23.30 1.99
CA ALA A 68 11.99 22.55 2.27
C ALA A 68 11.96 21.94 3.68
N ALA A 69 11.66 22.74 4.69
CA ALA A 69 11.58 22.29 6.08
C ALA A 69 10.50 21.20 6.28
N ILE A 70 9.33 21.34 5.64
CA ILE A 70 8.26 20.33 5.68
C ILE A 70 8.73 19.02 5.03
N ALA A 71 9.37 19.09 3.86
CA ALA A 71 9.88 17.91 3.17
C ALA A 71 10.90 17.14 4.02
N ILE A 72 11.85 17.86 4.61
CA ILE A 72 12.86 17.31 5.51
C ILE A 72 12.20 16.65 6.72
N GLY A 73 11.30 17.35 7.41
CA GLY A 73 10.60 16.81 8.58
C GLY A 73 9.74 15.59 8.26
N LYS A 74 9.12 15.54 7.08
CA LYS A 74 8.39 14.37 6.59
C LYS A 74 9.34 13.18 6.38
N ALA A 75 10.46 13.38 5.68
CA ALA A 75 11.43 12.32 5.43
C ALA A 75 12.00 11.74 6.74
N GLU A 76 12.37 12.60 7.70
CA GLU A 76 12.84 12.16 9.01
C GLU A 76 11.80 11.33 9.77
N THR A 77 10.55 11.80 9.81
CA THR A 77 9.47 11.12 10.53
C THR A 77 9.15 9.77 9.88
N SER A 78 9.07 9.73 8.55
CA SER A 78 8.87 8.49 7.80
C SER A 78 10.03 7.51 7.99
N MET A 79 11.27 7.99 8.11
CA MET A 79 12.43 7.13 8.34
C MET A 79 12.43 6.54 9.76
N LYS A 80 12.05 7.33 10.77
CA LYS A 80 11.84 6.81 12.14
C LYS A 80 10.80 5.69 12.15
N LEU A 81 9.68 5.88 11.45
CA LEU A 81 8.65 4.85 11.32
C LEU A 81 9.21 3.58 10.65
N MET A 82 9.98 3.73 9.57
CA MET A 82 10.56 2.59 8.85
C MET A 82 11.56 1.80 9.73
N LEU A 83 12.34 2.48 10.56
CA LEU A 83 13.24 1.83 11.52
C LEU A 83 12.46 1.00 12.54
N GLU A 84 11.33 1.50 13.04
CA GLU A 84 10.45 0.73 13.92
C GLU A 84 9.88 -0.52 13.24
N VAL A 85 9.43 -0.38 11.99
CA VAL A 85 8.95 -1.52 11.19
C VAL A 85 10.07 -2.55 10.99
N ARG A 86 11.28 -2.12 10.63
CA ARG A 86 12.46 -2.97 10.50
C ARG A 86 12.75 -3.72 11.80
N ASN A 87 12.75 -3.02 12.93
CA ASN A 87 12.98 -3.61 14.25
C ASN A 87 11.92 -4.67 14.57
N LYS A 88 10.63 -4.38 14.33
CA LYS A 88 9.55 -5.36 14.54
C LYS A 88 9.66 -6.57 13.62
N ALA A 89 10.03 -6.38 12.35
CA ALA A 89 10.22 -7.48 11.41
C ALA A 89 11.35 -8.42 11.86
N ILE A 90 12.49 -7.86 12.31
CA ILE A 90 13.61 -8.64 12.86
C ILE A 90 13.17 -9.38 14.12
N SER A 91 12.43 -8.73 15.02
CA SER A 91 11.92 -9.37 16.24
C SER A 91 10.93 -10.50 15.95
N ALA A 92 10.00 -10.31 15.00
CA ALA A 92 9.06 -11.33 14.58
C ALA A 92 9.79 -12.55 13.99
N TYR A 93 10.81 -12.33 13.16
CA TYR A 93 11.66 -13.41 12.65
C TYR A 93 12.36 -14.18 13.79
N LYS A 94 12.94 -13.46 14.76
CA LYS A 94 13.56 -14.10 15.94
C LYS A 94 12.56 -14.91 16.77
N GLU A 95 11.33 -14.43 16.95
CA GLU A 95 10.30 -15.13 17.74
C GLU A 95 9.84 -16.43 17.08
N ILE A 96 9.68 -16.42 15.74
CA ILE A 96 9.34 -17.63 14.95
C ILE A 96 10.41 -18.72 15.13
N LEU A 97 11.69 -18.34 15.15
CA LEU A 97 12.79 -19.28 15.40
C LEU A 97 12.76 -19.84 16.82
N ARG A 98 12.38 -19.01 17.80
CA ARG A 98 12.31 -19.39 19.22
C ARG A 98 11.16 -20.34 19.55
N THR A 99 10.11 -20.35 18.72
CA THR A 99 8.94 -21.23 18.88
C THR A 99 9.18 -22.63 18.27
N GLN A 100 10.19 -22.78 17.40
CA GLN A 100 10.50 -24.06 16.72
C GLN A 100 11.57 -24.90 17.42
N ILE A 101 12.21 -24.37 18.47
CA ILE A 101 13.06 -25.14 19.39
C ILE A 101 12.25 -25.62 20.59
#